data_AF-A0AB36TLG1-F1
#
_entry.id   AF-A0AB36TLG1-F1
#
_cell.length_a   1.000
_cell.length_b   1.000
_cell.length_c   1.000
_cell.angle_alpha   90.00
_cell.angle_beta   90.00
_cell.angle_gamma   90.00
#
_symmetry.space_group_name_H-M   'P 1'
#
loop_
_entity.id
_entity.type
_entity.pdbx_description
1 polymer ?
#
loop_
_entity_poly.entity_id
_entity_poly.type
_entity_poly.pdbx_seq_one_letter_code
_entity_poly.pdbx_strand_id
1 'polypeptide(L)'
;MKLSKYSYMTYGTTFLAISILWFLIFFYGIQNALPPNPIKDLPFSKKLNMVTWFPQGWGFYSKSPRDSYFSLVDVKSGELAAEWPNNLPKNYFGLKRFGRSQGIESGMISNKVPETSMQNCSRNPKNCLKESKVLMNIENDTPNPTICGDIGIINQKPVPWAWSKRKVDMPSKIARVNVTCSKK
;
A
#
# COMPACT_ATOMS: atom_id res chain seq x y z
N MET A 1 30.49 -25.94 -35.10
CA MET A 1 29.09 -26.16 -35.54
C MET A 1 28.49 -24.82 -35.92
N LYS A 2 28.58 -24.40 -37.19
CA LYS A 2 27.96 -23.16 -37.68
C LYS A 2 26.46 -23.45 -37.90
N LEU A 3 25.60 -22.89 -37.06
CA LEU A 3 24.16 -22.95 -37.29
C LEU A 3 23.86 -22.27 -38.64
N SER A 4 23.08 -22.94 -39.48
CA SER A 4 22.63 -22.39 -40.77
C SER A 4 21.84 -21.09 -40.52
N LYS A 5 21.96 -20.11 -41.43
CA LYS A 5 21.19 -18.84 -41.39
C LYS A 5 19.68 -19.08 -41.23
N TYR A 6 19.16 -20.18 -41.77
CA TYR A 6 17.77 -20.61 -41.62
C TYR A 6 17.41 -21.00 -40.19
N SER A 7 18.34 -21.58 -39.43
CA SER A 7 18.13 -22.00 -38.05
C SER A 7 17.93 -20.79 -37.12
N TYR A 8 18.71 -19.73 -37.29
CA TYR A 8 18.53 -18.48 -36.54
C TYR A 8 17.18 -17.80 -36.82
N MET A 9 16.72 -17.84 -38.07
CA MET A 9 15.43 -17.27 -38.44
C MET A 9 14.27 -18.03 -37.80
N THR A 10 14.33 -19.37 -37.77
CA THR A 10 13.33 -20.20 -37.09
C THR A 10 13.33 -19.96 -35.57
N TYR A 11 14.49 -19.89 -34.93
CA TYR A 11 14.53 -19.58 -33.50
C TYR A 11 13.97 -18.18 -33.20
N GLY A 12 14.29 -17.18 -34.04
CA GLY A 12 13.73 -15.83 -33.90
C GLY A 12 12.20 -15.80 -34.05
N THR A 13 11.65 -16.48 -35.05
CA THR A 13 10.18 -16.53 -35.23
C THR A 13 9.48 -17.28 -34.11
N THR A 14 10.03 -18.40 -33.63
CA THR A 14 9.46 -19.12 -32.48
C THR A 14 9.48 -18.27 -31.20
N PHE A 15 10.58 -17.56 -30.95
CA PHE A 15 10.69 -16.66 -29.80
C PHE A 15 9.66 -15.53 -29.84
N LEU A 16 9.48 -14.90 -31.01
CA LEU A 16 8.48 -13.85 -31.20
C LEU A 16 7.07 -14.38 -31.03
N ALA A 17 6.76 -15.54 -31.61
CA ALA A 17 5.44 -16.17 -31.46
C ALA A 17 5.11 -16.47 -29.99
N ILE A 18 6.05 -17.02 -29.24
CA ILE A 18 5.90 -17.29 -27.81
C ILE A 18 5.73 -15.98 -27.02
N SER A 19 6.52 -14.96 -27.35
CA SER A 19 6.45 -13.65 -26.68
C SER A 19 5.11 -12.96 -26.92
N ILE A 20 4.58 -13.01 -28.15
CA ILE A 20 3.26 -12.47 -28.49
C ILE A 20 2.17 -13.26 -27.75
N LEU A 21 2.27 -14.59 -27.71
CA LEU A 21 1.31 -15.43 -26.98
C LEU A 21 1.26 -15.04 -25.49
N TRP A 22 2.41 -14.94 -24.83
CA TRP A 22 2.48 -14.54 -23.43
C TRP A 22 1.99 -13.11 -23.21
N PHE A 23 2.36 -12.18 -24.09
CA PHE A 23 1.87 -10.81 -24.04
C PHE A 23 0.33 -10.78 -24.07
N LEU A 24 -0.30 -11.55 -24.97
CA LEU A 24 -1.75 -11.64 -25.04
C LEU A 24 -2.34 -12.23 -23.76
N ILE A 25 -1.79 -13.32 -23.23
CA ILE A 25 -2.26 -13.92 -21.96
C ILE A 25 -2.20 -12.91 -20.82
N PHE A 26 -1.08 -12.21 -20.64
CA PHE A 26 -0.94 -11.20 -19.58
C PHE A 26 -1.87 -10.00 -19.81
N PHE A 27 -1.96 -9.50 -21.04
CA PHE A 27 -2.82 -8.38 -21.37
C PHE A 27 -4.29 -8.70 -21.06
N TYR A 28 -4.79 -9.86 -21.49
CA TYR A 28 -6.15 -10.31 -21.17
C TYR A 28 -6.36 -10.55 -19.67
N GLY A 29 -5.38 -11.13 -18.98
CA GLY A 29 -5.43 -11.33 -17.53
C GLY A 29 -5.56 -10.02 -16.77
N ILE A 30 -4.68 -9.07 -17.04
CA ILE A 30 -4.65 -7.76 -16.37
C ILE A 30 -5.94 -6.98 -16.63
N GLN A 31 -6.44 -6.94 -17.87
CA GLN A 31 -7.66 -6.20 -18.21
C GLN A 31 -8.89 -6.73 -17.46
N ASN A 32 -8.99 -8.04 -17.23
CA ASN A 32 -10.07 -8.62 -16.42
C ASN A 32 -9.98 -8.21 -14.94
N ALA A 33 -8.77 -8.05 -14.43
CA ALA A 33 -8.51 -7.70 -13.04
C ALA A 33 -8.76 -6.22 -12.73
N LEU A 34 -8.70 -5.36 -13.75
CA LEU A 34 -8.87 -3.92 -13.59
C LEU A 34 -10.33 -3.56 -13.24
N PRO A 35 -10.54 -2.46 -12.49
CA PRO A 35 -11.85 -1.85 -12.32
C PRO A 35 -12.54 -1.55 -13.68
N PRO A 36 -13.88 -1.34 -13.70
CA PRO A 36 -14.61 -1.00 -14.90
C PRO A 36 -13.93 0.13 -15.69
N ASN A 37 -13.60 -0.13 -16.95
CA ASN A 37 -12.94 0.80 -17.85
C ASN A 37 -13.49 0.62 -19.29
N PRO A 38 -13.31 1.59 -20.20
CA PRO A 38 -13.88 1.54 -21.55
C PRO A 38 -13.40 0.38 -22.44
N ILE A 39 -12.29 -0.28 -22.07
CA ILE A 39 -11.62 -1.33 -22.84
C ILE A 39 -11.84 -2.72 -22.17
N LYS A 40 -12.62 -2.79 -21.09
CA LYS A 40 -12.78 -3.99 -20.26
C LYS A 40 -13.40 -5.17 -21.01
N ASP A 41 -14.33 -4.91 -21.93
CA ASP A 41 -15.02 -5.94 -22.70
C ASP A 41 -14.21 -6.37 -23.93
N LEU A 42 -13.02 -6.93 -23.71
CA LEU A 42 -12.24 -7.55 -24.77
C LEU A 42 -12.95 -8.80 -25.33
N PRO A 43 -12.89 -9.03 -26.65
CA PRO A 43 -13.48 -10.21 -27.26
C PRO A 43 -12.84 -11.49 -26.69
N PHE A 44 -13.58 -12.58 -26.55
CA PHE A 44 -13.12 -13.88 -26.00
C PHE A 44 -12.80 -13.95 -24.51
N SER A 45 -12.58 -12.82 -23.83
CA SER A 45 -12.28 -12.79 -22.38
C SER A 45 -13.29 -13.60 -21.54
N LYS A 46 -14.60 -13.37 -21.74
CA LYS A 46 -15.70 -14.08 -21.07
C LYS A 46 -15.81 -15.54 -21.51
N LYS A 47 -15.48 -15.86 -22.76
CA LYS A 47 -15.56 -17.24 -23.31
C LYS A 47 -14.48 -18.15 -22.74
N LEU A 48 -13.29 -17.60 -22.49
CA LEU A 48 -12.14 -18.33 -21.98
C LEU A 48 -12.17 -18.52 -20.46
N ASN A 49 -13.14 -17.94 -19.74
CA ASN A 49 -13.21 -17.96 -18.28
C ASN A 49 -11.86 -17.64 -17.61
N MET A 50 -11.15 -16.62 -18.11
CA MET A 50 -9.76 -16.30 -17.73
C MET A 50 -9.52 -16.24 -16.20
N VAL A 51 -10.54 -15.79 -15.45
CA VAL A 51 -10.50 -15.66 -13.99
C VAL A 51 -10.27 -17.00 -13.26
N THR A 52 -10.69 -18.13 -13.84
CA THR A 52 -10.60 -19.43 -13.14
C THR A 52 -9.20 -20.04 -13.16
N TRP A 53 -8.44 -19.83 -14.23
CA TRP A 53 -7.12 -20.43 -14.42
C TRP A 53 -5.97 -19.41 -14.43
N PHE A 54 -6.28 -18.12 -14.55
CA PHE A 54 -5.29 -17.03 -14.45
C PHE A 54 -5.75 -15.91 -13.49
N PRO A 55 -6.04 -16.23 -12.21
CA PRO A 55 -6.47 -15.23 -11.24
C PRO A 55 -5.35 -14.21 -10.99
N GLN A 56 -5.65 -12.93 -11.23
CA GLN A 56 -4.71 -11.82 -10.97
C GLN A 56 -4.78 -11.29 -9.53
N GLY A 57 -5.72 -11.78 -8.73
CA GLY A 57 -5.91 -11.37 -7.35
C GLY A 57 -6.28 -12.56 -6.49
N TRP A 58 -5.49 -12.79 -5.44
CA TRP A 58 -5.82 -13.73 -4.38
C TRP A 58 -6.51 -12.92 -3.29
N GLY A 59 -7.76 -13.24 -2.96
CA GLY A 59 -8.43 -12.64 -1.81
C GLY A 59 -7.59 -12.89 -0.57
N PHE A 60 -7.06 -11.84 0.05
CA PHE A 60 -6.24 -11.98 1.25
C PHE A 60 -7.09 -12.52 2.41
N TYR A 61 -6.79 -13.75 2.86
CA TYR A 61 -7.44 -14.43 3.99
C TYR A 61 -6.97 -13.95 5.38
N SER A 62 -6.07 -12.97 5.44
CA SER A 62 -5.28 -12.70 6.65
C SER A 62 -5.77 -11.54 7.54
N LYS A 63 -6.65 -10.66 7.05
CA LYS A 63 -7.26 -9.59 7.86
C LYS A 63 -8.51 -9.05 7.16
N SER A 64 -9.57 -8.72 7.90
CA SER A 64 -10.78 -8.16 7.29
C SER A 64 -10.47 -6.79 6.68
N PRO A 65 -10.88 -6.51 5.43
CA PRO A 65 -10.75 -5.18 4.84
C PRO A 65 -11.53 -4.08 5.58
N ARG A 66 -12.37 -4.45 6.56
CA ARG A 66 -13.15 -3.53 7.40
C ARG A 66 -12.50 -3.26 8.77
N ASP A 67 -11.41 -3.96 9.08
CA ASP A 67 -10.68 -3.75 10.33
C ASP A 67 -10.00 -2.39 10.34
N SER A 68 -9.65 -1.93 11.54
CA SER A 68 -8.87 -0.71 11.68
C SER A 68 -7.50 -0.86 11.02
N TYR A 69 -7.10 0.18 10.31
CA TYR A 69 -5.72 0.42 9.94
C TYR A 69 -5.15 1.52 10.83
N PHE A 70 -3.84 1.43 11.08
CA PHE A 70 -3.11 2.48 11.75
C PHE A 70 -2.37 3.33 10.71
N SER A 71 -2.17 4.60 11.01
CA SER A 71 -1.34 5.49 10.23
C SER A 71 -0.53 6.39 11.16
N LEU A 72 0.71 6.65 10.78
CA LEU A 72 1.59 7.58 11.47
C LEU A 72 1.64 8.89 10.69
N VAL A 73 1.43 10.00 11.38
CA VAL A 73 1.49 11.34 10.83
C VAL A 73 2.45 12.19 11.64
N ASP A 74 3.17 13.08 10.98
CA ASP A 74 3.89 14.14 11.69
C ASP A 74 2.85 15.18 12.17
N VAL A 75 2.87 15.52 13.46
CA VAL A 75 1.81 16.36 14.07
C VAL A 75 1.88 17.81 13.57
N LYS A 76 3.07 18.30 13.20
CA LYS A 76 3.27 19.68 12.74
C LYS A 76 2.73 19.88 11.33
N SER A 77 3.15 19.01 10.41
CA SER A 77 2.76 19.04 9.00
C SER A 77 1.37 18.45 8.77
N GLY A 78 0.96 17.46 9.57
CA GLY A 78 -0.23 16.65 9.34
C GLY A 78 -0.10 15.71 8.15
N GLU A 79 1.10 15.54 7.60
CA GLU A 79 1.41 14.60 6.53
C GLU A 79 1.77 13.22 7.08
N LEU A 80 1.75 12.19 6.23
CA LEU A 80 2.20 10.85 6.62
C LEU A 80 3.69 10.92 7.00
N ALA A 81 4.03 10.34 8.15
CA ALA A 81 5.42 10.27 8.61
C ALA A 81 6.28 9.32 7.75
N ALA A 82 5.64 8.43 6.99
CA ALA A 82 6.29 7.49 6.08
C ALA A 82 6.09 7.88 4.61
N GLU A 83 7.03 7.52 3.74
CA GLU A 83 7.05 7.82 2.30
C GLU A 83 6.08 6.94 1.48
N TRP A 84 4.84 6.76 1.94
CA TRP A 84 3.79 6.08 1.19
C TRP A 84 2.97 7.06 0.33
N PRO A 85 2.31 6.58 -0.74
CA PRO A 85 2.43 5.25 -1.33
C PRO A 85 3.68 5.07 -2.22
N ASN A 86 4.17 3.83 -2.33
CA ASN A 86 5.38 3.50 -3.10
C ASN A 86 5.26 3.80 -4.61
N ASN A 87 4.06 3.87 -5.16
CA ASN A 87 3.83 4.14 -6.58
C ASN A 87 3.92 5.63 -6.97
N LEU A 88 4.26 6.52 -6.04
CA LEU A 88 4.45 7.94 -6.35
C LEU A 88 5.73 8.20 -7.18
N PRO A 89 5.75 9.25 -8.01
CA PRO A 89 6.95 9.66 -8.74
C PRO A 89 8.17 9.91 -7.82
N LYS A 90 7.95 10.48 -6.62
CA LYS A 90 9.00 10.69 -5.60
C LYS A 90 9.70 9.40 -5.15
N ASN A 91 9.02 8.26 -5.32
CA ASN A 91 9.51 6.93 -4.99
C ASN A 91 9.95 6.15 -6.25
N TYR A 92 10.14 6.84 -7.38
CA TYR A 92 10.46 6.25 -8.68
C TYR A 92 9.52 5.09 -9.04
N PHE A 93 8.22 5.29 -8.82
CA PHE A 93 7.17 4.29 -9.06
C PHE A 93 7.44 2.93 -8.38
N GLY A 94 8.15 2.94 -7.24
CA GLY A 94 8.41 1.76 -6.42
C GLY A 94 9.83 1.18 -6.56
N LEU A 95 10.70 1.80 -7.37
CA LEU A 95 12.13 1.46 -7.36
C LEU A 95 12.80 1.90 -6.06
N LYS A 96 12.40 3.06 -5.50
CA LYS A 96 12.80 3.48 -4.15
C LYS A 96 11.93 2.73 -3.13
N ARG A 97 12.48 1.69 -2.50
CA ARG A 97 11.76 0.81 -1.56
C ARG A 97 11.79 1.29 -0.09
N PHE A 98 12.10 2.56 0.13
CA PHE A 98 12.26 3.13 1.47
C PHE A 98 10.95 3.11 2.29
N GLY A 99 9.81 3.42 1.68
CA GLY A 99 8.51 3.33 2.36
C GLY A 99 8.21 1.93 2.91
N ARG A 100 8.75 0.86 2.30
CA ARG A 100 8.54 -0.51 2.77
C ARG A 100 9.25 -0.80 4.10
N SER A 101 10.46 -0.30 4.32
CA SER A 101 11.13 -0.44 5.63
C SER A 101 10.42 0.36 6.71
N GLN A 102 9.93 1.55 6.36
CA GLN A 102 9.15 2.40 7.27
C GLN A 102 7.83 1.78 7.72
N GLY A 103 7.28 0.82 6.96
CA GLY A 103 6.11 0.05 7.39
C GLY A 103 6.39 -0.79 8.65
N ILE A 104 7.60 -1.37 8.74
CA ILE A 104 8.03 -2.12 9.94
C ILE A 104 8.30 -1.17 11.10
N GLU A 105 9.01 -0.06 10.85
CA GLU A 105 9.20 0.99 11.87
C GLU A 105 7.87 1.48 12.45
N SER A 106 6.91 1.76 11.57
CA SER A 106 5.59 2.24 11.97
C SER A 106 4.84 1.23 12.83
N GLY A 107 4.93 -0.05 12.48
CA GLY A 107 4.34 -1.14 13.28
C GLY A 107 5.00 -1.30 14.65
N MET A 108 6.33 -1.20 14.71
CA MET A 108 7.08 -1.26 15.98
C MET A 108 6.73 -0.09 16.91
N ILE A 109 6.66 1.12 16.37
CA ILE A 109 6.24 2.32 17.14
C ILE A 109 4.79 2.16 17.61
N SER A 110 3.88 1.73 16.72
CA SER A 110 2.47 1.56 17.08
C SER A 110 2.24 0.48 18.14
N ASN A 111 3.02 -0.61 18.12
CA ASN A 111 2.91 -1.69 19.11
C ASN A 111 3.38 -1.27 20.51
N LYS A 112 4.21 -0.24 20.63
CA LYS A 112 4.67 0.30 21.92
C LYS A 112 3.60 1.16 22.61
N VAL A 113 2.50 1.51 21.92
CA VAL A 113 1.39 2.28 22.49
C VAL A 113 0.25 1.35 22.89
N PRO A 114 -0.08 1.25 24.20
CA PRO A 114 -1.21 0.45 24.66
C PRO A 114 -2.54 0.98 24.12
N GLU A 115 -3.42 0.10 23.64
CA GLU A 115 -4.72 0.52 23.09
C GLU A 115 -5.58 1.28 24.12
N THR A 116 -5.46 0.93 25.40
CA THR A 116 -6.17 1.59 26.53
C THR A 116 -5.76 3.05 26.74
N SER A 117 -4.58 3.43 26.28
CA SER A 117 -4.05 4.79 26.40
C SER A 117 -4.45 5.72 25.24
N MET A 118 -5.03 5.15 24.18
CA MET A 118 -5.48 5.92 23.01
C MET A 118 -6.78 6.65 23.30
N GLN A 119 -6.87 7.89 22.83
CA GLN A 119 -8.03 8.75 23.01
C GLN A 119 -9.00 8.58 21.84
N ASN A 120 -10.29 8.49 22.12
CA ASN A 120 -11.32 8.48 21.07
C ASN A 120 -11.47 9.89 20.45
N CYS A 121 -11.52 9.96 19.13
CA CYS A 121 -11.75 11.17 18.37
C CYS A 121 -12.84 10.90 17.30
N SER A 122 -13.98 11.57 17.44
CA SER A 122 -15.10 11.49 16.49
C SER A 122 -15.03 12.54 15.37
N ARG A 123 -14.06 13.47 15.45
CA ARG A 123 -13.82 14.52 14.45
C ARG A 123 -12.66 14.12 13.55
N ASN A 124 -12.22 15.03 12.68
CA ASN A 124 -10.98 14.88 11.94
C ASN A 124 -9.80 14.54 12.88
N PRO A 125 -9.12 13.38 12.70
CA PRO A 125 -8.08 12.91 13.62
C PRO A 125 -6.86 13.83 13.68
N LYS A 126 -6.55 14.56 12.60
CA LYS A 126 -5.43 15.50 12.57
C LYS A 126 -5.65 16.68 13.50
N ASN A 127 -6.90 17.15 13.62
CA ASN A 127 -7.25 18.24 14.53
C ASN A 127 -7.17 17.77 15.99
N CYS A 128 -7.73 16.58 16.28
CA CYS A 128 -7.62 15.99 17.60
C CYS A 128 -6.17 15.75 18.05
N LEU A 129 -5.27 15.37 17.13
CA LEU A 129 -3.84 15.20 17.42
C LEU A 129 -3.12 16.51 17.76
N LYS A 130 -3.52 17.63 17.16
CA LYS A 130 -2.95 18.95 17.47
C LYS A 130 -3.36 19.43 18.86
N GLU A 131 -4.60 19.12 19.26
CA GLU A 131 -5.17 19.45 20.57
C GLU A 131 -4.70 18.46 21.67
N SER A 132 -4.25 17.26 21.30
CA SER A 132 -3.83 16.24 22.26
C SER A 132 -2.45 16.50 22.83
N LYS A 133 -2.26 16.08 24.09
CA LYS A 133 -0.96 16.09 24.76
C LYS A 133 -0.11 14.92 24.29
N VAL A 134 1.21 15.09 24.33
CA VAL A 134 2.16 13.99 24.15
C VAL A 134 1.93 12.97 25.27
N LEU A 135 1.60 11.74 24.88
CA LEU A 135 1.28 10.64 25.77
C LEU A 135 2.54 10.05 26.41
N MET A 136 3.55 9.77 25.57
CA MET A 136 4.79 9.12 26.00
C MET A 136 5.92 9.34 24.99
N ASN A 137 7.14 9.13 25.44
CA ASN A 137 8.33 9.07 24.59
C ASN A 137 8.57 7.61 24.17
N ILE A 138 8.88 7.39 22.89
CA ILE A 138 9.12 6.06 22.32
C ILE A 138 10.47 6.07 21.61
N GLU A 139 11.31 5.09 21.89
CA GLU A 139 12.55 4.90 21.13
C GLU A 139 12.30 4.06 19.88
N ASN A 140 12.76 4.55 18.72
CA ASN A 140 12.86 3.80 17.47
C ASN A 140 14.20 3.06 17.45
N ASP A 141 14.12 1.78 17.79
CA ASP A 141 15.19 0.79 17.94
C ASP A 141 15.51 0.04 16.64
N THR A 142 14.92 0.46 15.51
CA THR A 142 15.24 -0.14 14.23
C THR A 142 16.68 0.20 13.80
N PRO A 143 17.35 -0.67 13.00
CA PRO A 143 18.78 -0.50 12.69
C PRO A 143 19.13 0.83 12.00
N ASN A 144 18.21 1.36 11.20
CA ASN A 144 18.31 2.64 10.51
C ASN A 144 16.99 3.40 10.71
N PRO A 145 16.81 4.09 11.85
CA PRO A 145 15.52 4.69 12.19
C PRO A 145 15.28 5.97 11.39
N THR A 146 14.07 6.13 10.87
CA THR A 146 13.74 7.23 9.95
C THR A 146 12.52 8.02 10.43
N ILE A 147 11.63 7.39 11.18
CA ILE A 147 10.47 8.04 11.80
C ILE A 147 10.88 8.57 13.17
N CYS A 148 11.05 9.89 13.29
CA CYS A 148 11.52 10.58 14.50
C CYS A 148 10.70 11.85 14.76
N GLY A 149 10.63 12.29 16.02
CA GLY A 149 10.02 13.55 16.42
C GLY A 149 8.58 13.42 16.91
N ASP A 150 7.77 14.44 16.68
CA ASP A 150 6.40 14.54 17.20
C ASP A 150 5.42 13.83 16.26
N ILE A 151 5.06 12.60 16.62
CA ILE A 151 4.33 11.66 15.77
C ILE A 151 2.94 11.38 16.35
N GLY A 152 1.92 11.50 15.51
CA GLY A 152 0.56 11.09 15.79
C GLY A 152 0.28 9.70 15.23
N ILE A 153 -0.29 8.83 16.05
CA ILE A 153 -0.81 7.52 15.68
C ILE A 153 -2.32 7.63 15.54
N ILE A 154 -2.87 7.21 14.40
CA ILE A 154 -4.30 7.23 14.11
C ILE A 154 -4.76 5.82 13.76
N ASN A 155 -5.64 5.25 14.57
CA ASN A 155 -6.31 3.98 14.34
C ASN A 155 -7.76 4.24 13.91
N GLN A 156 -8.08 3.93 12.66
CA GLN A 156 -9.40 4.24 12.08
C GLN A 156 -9.86 3.08 11.18
N LYS A 157 -11.17 2.80 11.19
CA LYS A 157 -11.78 1.90 10.22
C LYS A 157 -11.91 2.59 8.85
N PRO A 158 -11.81 1.87 7.73
CA PRO A 158 -12.00 2.47 6.42
C PRO A 158 -13.41 3.02 6.26
N VAL A 159 -13.51 4.14 5.54
CA VAL A 159 -14.78 4.71 5.11
C VAL A 159 -15.49 3.64 4.30
N PRO A 160 -16.67 3.16 4.74
CA PRO A 160 -17.32 2.08 4.01
C PRO A 160 -17.75 2.57 2.62
N TRP A 161 -17.69 1.66 1.64
CA TRP A 161 -17.80 2.02 0.22
C TRP A 161 -19.06 2.82 -0.14
N ALA A 162 -20.17 2.57 0.56
CA ALA A 162 -21.43 3.31 0.41
C ALA A 162 -21.29 4.83 0.59
N TRP A 163 -20.27 5.27 1.35
CA TRP A 163 -19.98 6.67 1.62
C TRP A 163 -18.73 7.20 0.92
N SER A 164 -18.11 6.43 0.01
CA SER A 164 -16.87 6.78 -0.67
C SER A 164 -16.89 8.13 -1.42
N LYS A 165 -18.07 8.57 -1.87
CA LYS A 165 -18.27 9.85 -2.57
C LYS A 165 -18.52 11.03 -1.63
N ARG A 166 -18.62 10.81 -0.31
CA ARG A 166 -18.91 11.85 0.67
C ARG A 166 -17.69 12.10 1.55
N LYS A 167 -17.48 13.35 1.96
CA LYS A 167 -16.52 13.68 3.01
C LYS A 167 -17.16 13.33 4.35
N VAL A 168 -16.73 12.24 4.96
CA VAL A 168 -17.23 11.76 6.25
C VAL A 168 -16.05 11.59 7.19
N ASP A 169 -16.11 12.25 8.34
CA ASP A 169 -15.16 12.01 9.43
C ASP A 169 -15.57 10.73 10.15
N MET A 170 -14.73 9.69 10.03
CA MET A 170 -14.93 8.43 10.72
C MET A 170 -14.38 8.51 12.14
N PRO A 171 -15.03 7.90 13.14
CA PRO A 171 -14.48 7.82 14.49
C PRO A 171 -13.14 7.07 14.47
N SER A 172 -12.19 7.57 15.25
CA SER A 172 -10.82 7.08 15.32
C SER A 172 -10.34 7.02 16.76
N LYS A 173 -9.31 6.20 17.01
CA LYS A 173 -8.50 6.26 18.22
C LYS A 173 -7.17 6.90 17.88
N ILE A 174 -6.73 7.87 18.68
CA ILE A 174 -5.48 8.60 18.43
C ILE A 174 -4.55 8.54 19.63
N ALA A 175 -3.25 8.63 19.37
CA ALA A 175 -2.22 8.87 20.38
C ALA A 175 -1.15 9.78 19.79
N ARG A 176 -0.62 10.72 20.58
CA ARG A 176 0.51 11.57 20.19
C ARG A 176 1.73 11.14 21.00
N VAL A 177 2.83 10.86 20.33
CA VAL A 177 4.05 10.33 20.95
C VAL A 177 5.26 11.09 20.43
N ASN A 178 6.28 11.21 21.26
CA ASN A 178 7.57 11.75 20.83
C ASN A 178 8.52 10.58 20.56
N VAL A 179 8.94 10.44 19.31
CA VAL A 179 9.79 9.34 18.86
C VAL A 179 11.25 9.77 18.82
N THR A 180 12.10 9.15 19.64
CA THR A 180 13.55 9.35 19.62
C THR A 180 14.21 8.28 18.74
N CYS A 181 15.16 8.70 17.90
CA CYS A 181 15.87 7.79 17.01
C CYS A 181 17.25 7.46 17.59
N SER A 182 17.53 6.15 17.72
CA SER A 182 18.73 5.63 18.38
C SER A 182 20.05 6.00 17.69
N LYS A 183 20.01 6.22 16.37
CA LYS A 183 21.13 6.73 15.55
C LYS A 183 20.57 7.79 14.60
N LYS A 184 21.17 8.99 14.59
CA LYS A 184 20.80 10.08 13.69
C LYS A 184 21.99 10.48 12.84
#